data_AF-A0A9E2QBD0-F1
#
_entry.id   AF-A0A9E2QBD0-F1
#
_cell.length_a   1.000
_cell.length_b   1.000
_cell.length_c   1.000
_cell.angle_alpha   90.00
_cell.angle_beta   90.00
_cell.angle_gamma   90.00
#
_symmetry.space_group_name_H-M   'P 1'
#
loop_
_entity.id
_entity.type
_entity.pdbx_description
1 polymer ?
#
loop_
_entity_poly.entity_id
_entity_poly.type
_entity_poly.pdbx_seq_one_letter_code
_entity_poly.pdbx_strand_id
1 'polypeptide(L)'
;MNEQASISSTRNLILLRELAAAGPSGMSAEHASIVSRLSRPSTFRALDELRTYGIVEKNGSVWRLVAGNPYVIKAVGILDAERFMLLDESVRREVAEVARQADDFYGENHYALVAFGSAVGELPLDAEDIDILIVVEDQRDFRVITRQMKASISFLSPEEIEEQWAGGEQFIQETIARGILVRDPLEKLARLRVSRTREFNLEKALDSYLDLYRRENDLASMAYSDKNWEQVAFHQNKAAAALARIWLLGIGVRPRSRPELADQLGMLCSRLRNEYVHLTKETPDDEDHAEEREREFWAFRSSTSHLSDSTREFSELLGLLQGSEREAIQAIRSFMLSRGLTVTLEHGDSDLKIRNPESRRSLNIEVKSSTSNIGIKAIQAEADRHAAKRNKLALVYNPHRNLPADQRKYEVSRHAIEIAKKAGMCLVPSNVFFSWACDAIEEDLKGTAAFDSFMELCEKSPPVAQAAS
;
A
#
# COMPACT_ATOMS: atom_id res chain seq x y z
N MET A 1 30.31 14.11 -30.26
CA MET A 1 29.10 13.28 -30.02
C MET A 1 29.39 12.34 -28.87
N ASN A 2 28.59 12.41 -27.78
CA ASN A 2 28.45 11.46 -26.64
C ASN A 2 28.50 12.03 -25.21
N GLU A 3 28.00 13.25 -24.96
CA GLU A 3 27.59 13.66 -23.60
C GLU A 3 26.07 13.60 -23.37
N GLN A 4 25.27 13.66 -24.45
CA GLN A 4 23.80 13.54 -24.38
C GLN A 4 23.27 12.09 -24.37
N ALA A 5 24.15 11.10 -24.56
CA ALA A 5 23.76 9.68 -24.64
C ALA A 5 23.78 8.95 -23.29
N SER A 6 24.20 9.59 -22.19
CA SER A 6 24.33 8.92 -20.89
C SER A 6 23.10 9.08 -19.98
N ILE A 7 22.40 10.22 -20.05
CA ILE A 7 21.11 10.44 -19.35
C ILE A 7 20.03 9.50 -19.90
N SER A 8 20.09 9.16 -21.18
CA SER A 8 19.17 8.26 -21.88
C SER A 8 19.44 6.77 -21.63
N SER A 9 20.23 6.41 -20.62
CA SER A 9 20.32 4.99 -20.23
C SER A 9 18.97 4.58 -19.64
N THR A 10 18.41 3.44 -20.09
CA THR A 10 17.14 2.89 -19.58
C THR A 10 17.11 2.83 -18.05
N ARG A 11 18.27 2.67 -17.40
CA ARG A 11 18.40 2.60 -15.93
C ARG A 11 18.21 3.95 -15.25
N ASN A 12 18.73 5.03 -15.84
CA ASN A 12 18.59 6.38 -15.29
C ASN A 12 17.12 6.83 -15.36
N LEU A 13 16.44 6.54 -16.47
CA LEU A 13 15.00 6.81 -16.61
C LEU A 13 14.16 6.00 -15.62
N ILE A 14 14.45 4.70 -15.45
CA ILE A 14 13.77 3.88 -14.43
C ILE A 14 13.96 4.51 -13.05
N LEU A 15 15.19 4.88 -12.66
CA LEU A 15 15.41 5.48 -11.33
C LEU A 15 14.77 6.84 -11.15
N LEU A 16 14.73 7.66 -12.20
CA LEU A 16 14.02 8.93 -12.16
C LEU A 16 12.52 8.73 -11.96
N ARG A 17 11.92 7.72 -12.60
CA ARG A 17 10.53 7.34 -12.38
C ARG A 17 10.26 6.97 -10.93
N GLU A 18 11.08 6.09 -10.36
CA GLU A 18 10.92 5.67 -8.97
C GLU A 18 11.11 6.84 -7.98
N LEU A 19 12.13 7.67 -8.19
CA LEU A 19 12.38 8.86 -7.37
C LEU A 19 11.26 9.90 -7.49
N ALA A 20 10.68 10.07 -8.68
CA ALA A 20 9.54 10.96 -8.90
C ALA A 20 8.29 10.47 -8.14
N ALA A 21 8.05 9.17 -8.13
CA ALA A 21 6.95 8.56 -7.36
C ALA A 21 7.14 8.75 -5.83
N ALA A 22 8.37 8.58 -5.33
CA ALA A 22 8.69 8.89 -3.93
C ALA A 22 8.57 10.39 -3.61
N GLY A 23 8.76 11.24 -4.62
CA GLY A 23 8.67 12.69 -4.50
C GLY A 23 9.76 13.28 -3.60
N PRO A 24 9.44 14.29 -2.78
CA PRO A 24 10.44 15.13 -2.11
C PRO A 24 11.05 14.46 -0.89
N SER A 25 10.38 13.44 -0.32
CA SER A 25 10.93 12.58 0.73
C SER A 25 12.11 11.75 0.23
N GLY A 26 12.21 11.53 -1.08
CA GLY A 26 13.24 10.70 -1.68
C GLY A 26 13.18 9.25 -1.22
N MET A 27 14.25 8.51 -1.47
CA MET A 27 14.39 7.13 -1.04
C MET A 27 15.86 6.76 -0.84
N SER A 28 16.13 5.74 -0.03
CA SER A 28 17.49 5.21 0.06
C SER A 28 17.90 4.49 -1.24
N ALA A 29 19.19 4.33 -1.47
CA ALA A 29 19.67 3.57 -2.64
C ALA A 29 19.20 2.10 -2.61
N GLU A 30 19.08 1.52 -1.41
CA GLU A 30 18.54 0.18 -1.23
C GLU A 30 17.07 0.14 -1.63
N HIS A 31 16.26 1.11 -1.16
CA HIS A 31 14.87 1.22 -1.55
C HIS A 31 14.75 1.35 -3.08
N ALA A 32 15.49 2.30 -3.66
CA ALA A 32 15.53 2.55 -5.10
C ALA A 32 15.85 1.27 -5.90
N SER A 33 16.82 0.47 -5.45
CA SER A 33 17.19 -0.78 -6.13
C SER A 33 16.05 -1.80 -6.19
N ILE A 34 15.21 -1.84 -5.15
CA ILE A 34 14.11 -2.82 -5.02
C ILE A 34 12.93 -2.41 -5.91
N VAL A 35 12.55 -1.13 -5.87
CA VAL A 35 11.42 -0.63 -6.65
C VAL A 35 11.76 -0.62 -8.14
N SER A 36 12.95 -0.13 -8.51
CA SER A 36 13.46 -0.10 -9.90
C SER A 36 13.82 -1.49 -10.46
N ARG A 37 13.89 -2.52 -9.62
CA ARG A 37 14.39 -3.87 -9.97
C ARG A 37 15.81 -3.85 -10.56
N LEU A 38 16.61 -2.84 -10.22
CA LEU A 38 18.01 -2.75 -10.61
C LEU A 38 18.90 -3.38 -9.55
N SER A 39 20.04 -3.94 -9.97
CA SER A 39 21.04 -4.40 -8.99
C SER A 39 21.54 -3.22 -8.14
N ARG A 40 21.90 -3.45 -6.88
CA ARG A 40 22.48 -2.40 -6.01
C ARG A 40 23.65 -1.68 -6.69
N PRO A 41 24.67 -2.35 -7.26
CA PRO A 41 25.76 -1.66 -7.96
C PRO A 41 25.28 -0.81 -9.14
N SER A 42 24.30 -1.29 -9.92
CA SER A 42 23.70 -0.50 -11.01
C SER A 42 22.97 0.72 -10.50
N THR A 43 22.25 0.58 -9.39
CA THR A 43 21.50 1.66 -8.75
C THR A 43 22.42 2.76 -8.26
N PHE A 44 23.47 2.41 -7.52
CA PHE A 44 24.46 3.38 -7.05
C PHE A 44 25.13 4.13 -8.20
N ARG A 45 25.53 3.43 -9.28
CA ARG A 45 26.14 4.07 -10.45
C ARG A 45 25.19 5.08 -11.11
N ALA A 46 23.93 4.71 -11.29
CA ALA A 46 22.93 5.59 -11.88
C ALA A 46 22.60 6.80 -11.00
N LEU A 47 22.50 6.61 -9.68
CA LEU A 47 22.31 7.71 -8.73
C LEU A 47 23.50 8.68 -8.71
N ASP A 48 24.73 8.16 -8.72
CA ASP A 48 25.93 8.99 -8.81
C ASP A 48 25.99 9.75 -10.14
N GLU A 49 25.62 9.12 -11.26
CA GLU A 49 25.53 9.76 -12.57
C GLU A 49 24.49 10.88 -12.58
N LEU A 50 23.25 10.60 -12.16
CA LEU A 50 22.19 11.61 -12.03
C LEU A 50 22.59 12.78 -11.11
N ARG A 51 23.41 12.51 -10.07
CA ARG A 51 23.94 13.55 -9.19
C ARG A 51 24.96 14.44 -9.91
N THR A 52 25.80 13.89 -10.78
CA THR A 52 26.73 14.71 -11.57
C THR A 52 26.02 15.71 -12.48
N TYR A 53 24.79 15.39 -12.90
CA TYR A 53 23.92 16.29 -13.68
C TYR A 53 23.04 17.20 -12.83
N GLY A 54 23.18 17.18 -11.50
CA GLY A 54 22.36 17.97 -10.58
C GLY A 54 20.87 17.60 -10.62
N ILE A 55 20.53 16.40 -11.08
CA ILE A 55 19.15 15.91 -11.16
C ILE A 55 18.70 15.35 -9.82
N VAL A 56 19.62 14.67 -9.12
CA VAL A 56 19.39 14.14 -7.76
C VAL A 56 20.42 14.70 -6.79
N GLU A 57 20.04 14.79 -5.52
CA GLU A 57 20.93 15.11 -4.42
C GLU A 57 20.84 14.05 -3.32
N LYS A 58 21.91 13.94 -2.53
CA LYS A 58 22.04 12.96 -1.46
C LYS A 58 22.15 13.66 -0.11
N ASN A 59 21.20 13.37 0.79
CA ASN A 59 21.22 13.83 2.17
C ASN A 59 21.27 12.61 3.10
N GLY A 60 22.41 12.39 3.74
CA GLY A 60 22.63 11.17 4.53
C GLY A 60 22.51 9.92 3.64
N SER A 61 21.55 9.05 3.95
CA SER A 61 21.26 7.83 3.16
C SER A 61 20.20 8.02 2.08
N VAL A 62 19.53 9.18 2.04
CA VAL A 62 18.38 9.45 1.19
C VAL A 62 18.81 10.18 -0.08
N TRP A 63 18.33 9.71 -1.22
CA TRP A 63 18.46 10.33 -2.53
C TRP A 63 17.12 10.94 -2.93
N ARG A 64 17.12 12.17 -3.39
CA ARG A 64 15.91 12.88 -3.81
C ARG A 64 16.16 13.68 -5.08
N LEU A 65 15.09 13.97 -5.82
CA LEU A 65 15.13 14.85 -6.98
C LEU A 65 15.42 16.29 -6.54
N VAL A 66 16.22 17.01 -7.31
CA VAL A 66 16.49 18.43 -7.07
C VAL A 66 15.32 19.25 -7.58
N ALA A 67 14.50 19.74 -6.66
CA ALA A 67 13.26 20.45 -6.97
C ALA A 67 13.41 21.68 -7.88
N GLY A 68 14.52 22.40 -7.73
CA GLY A 68 14.81 23.60 -8.52
C GLY A 68 15.35 23.31 -9.93
N ASN A 69 15.52 22.03 -10.31
CA ASN A 69 16.07 21.67 -11.61
C ASN A 69 14.95 21.59 -12.67
N PRO A 70 14.99 22.41 -13.75
CA PRO A 70 13.97 22.38 -14.80
C PRO A 70 13.83 21.01 -15.50
N TYR A 71 14.92 20.25 -15.61
CA TYR A 71 14.89 18.92 -16.23
C TYR A 71 14.11 17.91 -15.37
N VAL A 72 14.18 18.04 -14.05
CA VAL A 72 13.38 17.21 -13.13
C VAL A 72 11.89 17.46 -13.35
N ILE A 73 11.50 18.73 -13.39
CA ILE A 73 10.10 19.14 -13.56
C ILE A 73 9.56 18.62 -14.91
N LYS A 74 10.34 18.79 -15.98
CA LYS A 74 9.96 18.26 -17.31
C LYS A 74 9.91 16.73 -17.34
N ALA A 75 10.84 16.04 -16.67
CA ALA A 75 10.84 14.58 -16.61
C ALA A 75 9.57 14.04 -15.93
N VAL A 76 9.09 14.69 -14.86
CA VAL A 76 7.81 14.33 -14.21
C VAL A 76 6.65 14.40 -15.20
N GLY A 77 6.54 15.48 -15.98
CA GLY A 77 5.48 15.62 -16.99
C GLY A 77 5.56 14.57 -18.10
N ILE A 78 6.77 14.20 -18.54
CA ILE A 78 6.96 13.14 -19.54
C ILE A 78 6.54 11.77 -18.98
N LEU A 79 6.87 11.47 -17.72
CA LEU A 79 6.47 10.22 -17.06
C LEU A 79 4.95 10.14 -16.89
N ASP A 80 4.28 11.25 -16.57
CA ASP A 80 2.82 11.27 -16.52
C ASP A 80 2.19 11.12 -17.90
N ALA A 81 2.78 11.72 -18.94
CA ALA A 81 2.32 11.50 -20.30
C ALA A 81 2.45 10.03 -20.72
N GLU A 82 3.54 9.35 -20.36
CA GLU A 82 3.68 7.90 -20.58
C GLU A 82 2.59 7.12 -19.83
N ARG A 83 2.38 7.40 -18.54
CA ARG A 83 1.33 6.76 -17.74
C ARG A 83 -0.06 6.98 -18.33
N PHE A 84 -0.35 8.19 -18.80
CA PHE A 84 -1.61 8.54 -19.46
C PHE A 84 -1.84 7.70 -20.72
N MET A 85 -0.78 7.46 -21.50
CA MET A 85 -0.87 6.67 -22.73
C MET A 85 -1.11 5.19 -22.46
N LEU A 86 -0.69 4.69 -21.29
CA LEU A 86 -0.88 3.31 -20.85
C LEU A 86 -2.25 3.03 -20.21
N LEU A 87 -3.05 4.08 -19.96
CA LEU A 87 -4.41 3.91 -19.45
C LEU A 87 -5.29 3.14 -20.44
N ASP A 88 -6.28 2.42 -19.89
CA ASP A 88 -7.34 1.79 -20.68
C ASP A 88 -8.02 2.81 -21.59
N GLU A 89 -8.41 2.36 -22.79
CA GLU A 89 -8.89 3.27 -23.82
C GLU A 89 -10.15 4.02 -23.41
N SER A 90 -11.06 3.39 -22.65
CA SER A 90 -12.26 4.03 -22.10
C SER A 90 -11.90 5.16 -21.13
N VAL A 91 -11.03 4.87 -20.16
CA VAL A 91 -10.55 5.80 -19.13
C VAL A 91 -9.83 6.98 -19.76
N ARG A 92 -8.88 6.69 -20.65
CA ARG A 92 -8.10 7.71 -21.36
C ARG A 92 -8.99 8.66 -22.16
N ARG A 93 -10.03 8.13 -22.83
CA ARG A 93 -11.01 8.94 -23.57
C ARG A 93 -11.83 9.83 -22.65
N GLU A 94 -12.28 9.31 -21.50
CA GLU A 94 -13.04 10.09 -20.52
C GLU A 94 -12.20 11.26 -19.98
N VAL A 95 -10.98 10.99 -19.52
CA VAL A 95 -10.07 12.01 -19.01
C VAL A 95 -9.70 13.03 -20.10
N ALA A 96 -9.45 12.59 -21.33
CA ALA A 96 -9.17 13.48 -22.46
C ALA A 96 -10.36 14.37 -22.80
N GLU A 97 -11.60 13.86 -22.69
CA GLU A 97 -12.80 14.64 -22.94
C GLU A 97 -13.02 15.71 -21.86
N VAL A 98 -12.76 15.39 -20.58
CA VAL A 98 -12.78 16.38 -19.51
C VAL A 98 -11.74 17.48 -19.76
N ALA A 99 -10.51 17.09 -20.08
CA ALA A 99 -9.44 18.05 -20.39
C ALA A 99 -9.82 18.94 -21.59
N ARG A 100 -10.42 18.37 -22.64
CA ARG A 100 -10.88 19.13 -23.81
C ARG A 100 -11.98 20.14 -23.46
N GLN A 101 -12.96 19.75 -22.64
CA GLN A 101 -14.02 20.66 -22.19
C GLN A 101 -13.45 21.77 -21.28
N ALA A 102 -12.48 21.44 -20.43
CA ALA A 102 -11.78 22.42 -19.59
C ALA A 102 -10.92 23.38 -20.43
N ASP A 103 -10.23 22.87 -21.47
CA ASP A 103 -9.50 23.67 -22.46
C ASP A 103 -10.46 24.67 -23.15
N ASP A 104 -11.65 24.22 -23.57
CA ASP A 104 -12.66 25.07 -24.21
C ASP A 104 -13.23 26.15 -23.26
N PHE A 105 -13.35 25.86 -21.96
CA PHE A 105 -14.01 26.73 -20.99
C PHE A 105 -13.05 27.71 -20.28
N TYR A 106 -11.92 27.21 -19.78
CA TYR A 106 -10.94 28.00 -19.03
C TYR A 106 -9.81 28.51 -19.92
N GLY A 107 -9.52 27.82 -21.03
CA GLY A 107 -8.32 28.03 -21.84
C GLY A 107 -7.14 27.19 -21.34
N GLU A 108 -6.36 26.66 -22.29
CA GLU A 108 -5.28 25.67 -22.05
C GLU A 108 -4.22 26.09 -21.02
N ASN A 109 -4.05 27.39 -20.75
CA ASN A 109 -3.01 27.94 -19.87
C ASN A 109 -3.50 28.40 -18.50
N HIS A 110 -4.80 28.25 -18.21
CA HIS A 110 -5.43 28.86 -17.02
C HIS A 110 -5.84 27.87 -15.93
N TYR A 111 -5.58 26.59 -16.13
CA TYR A 111 -5.89 25.55 -15.15
C TYR A 111 -4.83 24.45 -15.14
N ALA A 112 -4.80 23.68 -14.07
CA ALA A 112 -4.12 22.39 -14.02
C ALA A 112 -5.15 21.28 -13.79
N LEU A 113 -4.87 20.09 -14.30
CA LEU A 113 -5.74 18.92 -14.21
C LEU A 113 -4.93 17.70 -13.83
N VAL A 114 -5.39 17.03 -12.78
CA VAL A 114 -4.84 15.77 -12.30
C VAL A 114 -5.92 14.72 -12.32
N ALA A 115 -5.66 13.59 -12.99
CA ALA A 115 -6.53 12.42 -12.94
C ALA A 115 -5.99 11.42 -11.91
N PHE A 116 -6.88 10.82 -11.11
CA PHE A 116 -6.56 9.83 -10.09
C PHE A 116 -7.76 8.88 -9.88
N GLY A 117 -7.65 7.88 -9.01
CA GLY A 117 -8.66 6.81 -8.84
C GLY A 117 -8.13 5.43 -9.25
N SER A 118 -8.92 4.35 -9.11
CA SER A 118 -8.47 2.98 -9.45
C SER A 118 -8.15 2.88 -10.91
N ALA A 119 -8.98 3.46 -11.77
CA ALA A 119 -8.84 3.34 -13.22
C ALA A 119 -7.59 4.08 -13.74
N VAL A 120 -7.01 4.98 -12.93
CA VAL A 120 -5.84 5.81 -13.25
C VAL A 120 -4.57 5.37 -12.49
N GLY A 121 -4.71 4.38 -11.60
CA GLY A 121 -3.63 3.85 -10.76
C GLY A 121 -2.53 3.12 -11.53
N GLU A 122 -1.45 2.72 -10.85
CA GLU A 122 -0.37 1.92 -11.45
C GLU A 122 -0.83 0.52 -11.86
N LEU A 123 -1.88 0.00 -11.23
CA LEU A 123 -2.57 -1.24 -11.55
C LEU A 123 -4.06 -0.91 -11.63
N PRO A 124 -4.62 -0.67 -12.83
CA PRO A 124 -6.03 -0.42 -13.01
C PRO A 124 -6.83 -1.60 -12.44
N LEU A 125 -7.68 -1.34 -11.46
CA LEU A 125 -8.61 -2.34 -10.94
C LEU A 125 -9.90 -2.30 -11.76
N ASP A 126 -10.68 -3.39 -11.74
CA ASP A 126 -12.01 -3.49 -12.39
C ASP A 126 -13.02 -2.40 -11.94
N ALA A 127 -12.68 -1.59 -10.94
CA ALA A 127 -13.44 -0.43 -10.53
C ALA A 127 -13.26 0.73 -11.53
N GLU A 128 -14.35 1.12 -12.19
CA GLU A 128 -14.41 2.20 -13.17
C GLU A 128 -14.45 3.62 -12.54
N ASP A 129 -13.89 3.80 -11.34
CA ASP A 129 -13.84 5.14 -10.75
C ASP A 129 -12.69 5.97 -11.34
N ILE A 130 -13.05 7.17 -11.75
CA ILE A 130 -12.15 8.19 -12.27
C ILE A 130 -12.44 9.44 -11.46
N ASP A 131 -11.46 9.90 -10.69
CA ASP A 131 -11.56 11.19 -10.01
C ASP A 131 -10.64 12.19 -10.72
N ILE A 132 -11.11 13.41 -10.87
CA ILE A 132 -10.39 14.51 -11.51
C ILE A 132 -10.35 15.70 -10.57
N LEU A 133 -9.15 16.21 -10.32
CA LEU A 133 -8.93 17.47 -9.62
C LEU A 133 -8.55 18.54 -10.63
N ILE A 134 -9.35 19.60 -10.70
CA ILE A 134 -9.08 20.79 -11.49
C ILE A 134 -8.64 21.91 -10.54
N VAL A 135 -7.46 22.46 -10.80
CA VAL A 135 -6.92 23.60 -10.06
C VAL A 135 -7.05 24.85 -10.92
N VAL A 136 -7.87 25.81 -10.47
CA VAL A 136 -8.23 27.01 -11.24
C VAL A 136 -8.55 28.17 -10.32
N GLU A 137 -8.17 29.39 -10.72
CA GLU A 137 -8.42 30.63 -9.96
C GLU A 137 -9.91 30.91 -9.75
N ASP A 138 -10.72 30.57 -10.74
CA ASP A 138 -12.14 30.93 -10.79
C ASP A 138 -12.99 29.68 -11.07
N GLN A 139 -13.62 29.18 -10.01
CA GLN A 139 -14.49 28.00 -10.05
C GLN A 139 -15.87 28.29 -10.66
N ARG A 140 -15.97 29.18 -11.68
CA ARG A 140 -17.22 29.42 -12.43
C ARG A 140 -17.92 28.10 -12.76
N ASP A 141 -19.25 28.12 -12.95
CA ASP A 141 -20.18 26.99 -13.23
C ASP A 141 -19.77 26.05 -14.39
N PHE A 142 -18.57 25.50 -14.34
CA PHE A 142 -18.03 24.55 -15.27
C PHE A 142 -18.68 23.22 -14.95
N ARG A 143 -19.46 22.75 -15.91
CA ARG A 143 -20.11 21.45 -15.85
C ARG A 143 -19.52 20.60 -16.95
N VAL A 144 -19.05 19.43 -16.54
CA VAL A 144 -18.58 18.44 -17.49
C VAL A 144 -19.74 17.55 -17.88
N ILE A 145 -19.93 17.42 -19.19
CA ILE A 145 -20.89 16.50 -19.78
C ILE A 145 -20.09 15.56 -20.66
N THR A 146 -19.54 14.50 -20.07
CA THR A 146 -18.92 13.42 -20.85
C THR A 146 -19.98 12.43 -21.32
N ARG A 147 -19.64 11.63 -22.35
CA ARG A 147 -20.56 10.60 -22.87
C ARG A 147 -20.80 9.47 -21.88
N GLN A 148 -19.86 9.22 -20.97
CA GLN A 148 -19.90 8.10 -20.04
C GLN A 148 -20.25 8.53 -18.61
N MET A 149 -20.08 9.81 -18.26
CA MET A 149 -20.29 10.38 -16.92
C MET A 149 -19.63 9.55 -15.80
N LYS A 150 -18.43 9.02 -16.06
CA LYS A 150 -17.71 8.18 -15.08
C LYS A 150 -16.84 9.01 -14.14
N ALA A 151 -16.42 10.19 -14.58
CA ALA A 151 -15.51 11.02 -13.82
C ALA A 151 -16.23 11.87 -12.75
N SER A 152 -15.80 11.74 -11.50
CA SER A 152 -16.11 12.67 -10.41
C SER A 152 -15.10 13.83 -10.43
N ILE A 153 -15.57 15.07 -10.29
CA ILE A 153 -14.74 16.26 -10.49
C ILE A 153 -14.75 17.13 -9.23
N SER A 154 -13.55 17.45 -8.75
CA SER A 154 -13.31 18.37 -7.64
C SER A 154 -12.56 19.61 -8.13
N PHE A 155 -12.85 20.75 -7.52
CA PHE A 155 -12.23 22.03 -7.85
C PHE A 155 -11.51 22.60 -6.63
N LEU A 156 -10.32 23.15 -6.85
CA LEU A 156 -9.59 23.91 -5.85
C LEU A 156 -8.94 25.14 -6.48
N SER A 157 -8.81 26.20 -5.70
CA SER A 157 -7.98 27.34 -6.06
C SER A 157 -6.49 27.03 -5.93
N PRO A 158 -5.61 27.78 -6.62
CA PRO A 158 -4.18 27.63 -6.45
C PRO A 158 -3.70 27.88 -5.01
N GLU A 159 -4.37 28.74 -4.23
CA GLU A 159 -4.10 29.01 -2.82
C GLU A 159 -4.53 27.83 -1.95
N GLU A 160 -5.73 27.29 -2.18
CA GLU A 160 -6.25 26.13 -1.43
C GLU A 160 -5.33 24.92 -1.57
N ILE A 161 -4.80 24.67 -2.77
CA ILE A 161 -3.80 23.62 -3.01
C ILE A 161 -2.55 23.84 -2.16
N GLU A 162 -2.03 25.06 -2.10
CA GLU A 162 -0.82 25.36 -1.35
C GLU A 162 -1.04 25.26 0.16
N GLU A 163 -2.18 25.74 0.65
CA GLU A 163 -2.58 25.65 2.04
C GLU A 163 -2.76 24.19 2.47
N GLN A 164 -3.53 23.41 1.71
CA GLN A 164 -3.77 22.00 2.01
C GLN A 164 -2.49 21.17 1.88
N TRP A 165 -1.64 21.44 0.90
CA TRP A 165 -0.33 20.80 0.77
C TRP A 165 0.57 21.10 1.97
N ALA A 166 0.68 22.39 2.35
CA ALA A 166 1.47 22.82 3.51
C ALA A 166 0.91 22.30 4.84
N GLY A 167 -0.42 22.22 4.93
CA GLY A 167 -1.16 21.73 6.09
C GLY A 167 -1.15 20.21 6.23
N GLY A 168 -0.46 19.48 5.36
CA GLY A 168 -0.32 18.03 5.45
C GLY A 168 -1.53 17.23 4.97
N GLU A 169 -2.42 17.84 4.17
CA GLU A 169 -3.69 17.22 3.77
C GLU A 169 -3.44 15.98 2.90
N GLN A 170 -3.83 14.81 3.40
CA GLN A 170 -3.47 13.55 2.78
C GLN A 170 -4.05 13.41 1.37
N PHE A 171 -5.30 13.84 1.17
CA PHE A 171 -5.96 13.80 -0.15
C PHE A 171 -5.11 14.53 -1.20
N ILE A 172 -4.73 15.78 -0.96
CA ILE A 172 -3.92 16.58 -1.89
C ILE A 172 -2.54 15.98 -2.08
N GLN A 173 -1.92 15.51 -1.01
CA GLN A 173 -0.61 14.89 -1.11
C GLN A 173 -0.65 13.60 -1.95
N GLU A 174 -1.65 12.74 -1.79
CA GLU A 174 -1.79 11.52 -2.60
C GLU A 174 -2.18 11.84 -4.04
N THR A 175 -3.13 12.75 -4.26
CA THR A 175 -3.58 13.16 -5.61
C THR A 175 -2.42 13.73 -6.41
N ILE A 176 -1.66 14.67 -5.84
CA ILE A 176 -0.49 15.24 -6.54
C ILE A 176 0.64 14.22 -6.62
N ALA A 177 0.85 13.33 -5.65
CA ALA A 177 1.94 12.35 -5.69
C ALA A 177 1.73 11.23 -6.71
N ARG A 178 0.52 10.66 -6.75
CA ARG A 178 0.19 9.44 -7.50
C ARG A 178 -0.65 9.71 -8.72
N GLY A 179 -1.43 10.79 -8.74
CA GLY A 179 -2.23 11.14 -9.90
C GLY A 179 -1.38 11.40 -11.14
N ILE A 180 -2.01 11.35 -12.30
CA ILE A 180 -1.42 11.67 -13.59
C ILE A 180 -1.69 13.15 -13.87
N LEU A 181 -0.63 13.96 -13.99
CA LEU A 181 -0.76 15.35 -14.41
C LEU A 181 -1.07 15.37 -15.91
N VAL A 182 -2.32 15.70 -16.26
CA VAL A 182 -2.79 15.74 -17.65
C VAL A 182 -2.55 17.13 -18.25
N ARG A 183 -2.75 18.17 -17.42
CA ARG A 183 -2.50 19.58 -17.75
C ARG A 183 -1.83 20.24 -16.56
N ASP A 184 -0.70 20.90 -16.78
CA ASP A 184 -0.02 21.72 -15.78
C ASP A 184 0.87 22.76 -16.50
N PRO A 185 0.27 23.72 -17.22
CA PRO A 185 0.99 24.63 -18.13
C PRO A 185 2.01 25.51 -17.40
N LEU A 186 1.76 25.81 -16.12
CA LEU A 186 2.64 26.59 -15.25
C LEU A 186 3.56 25.72 -14.39
N GLU A 187 3.50 24.39 -14.55
CA GLU A 187 4.28 23.39 -13.81
C GLU A 187 4.11 23.50 -12.29
N LYS A 188 2.98 24.03 -11.81
CA LYS A 188 2.76 24.29 -10.38
C LYS A 188 2.67 22.99 -9.61
N LEU A 189 1.90 22.03 -10.11
CA LEU A 189 1.68 20.75 -9.46
C LEU A 189 2.92 19.85 -9.59
N ALA A 190 3.58 19.88 -10.75
CA ALA A 190 4.86 19.20 -10.95
C ALA A 190 5.93 19.71 -9.98
N ARG A 191 6.00 21.03 -9.73
CA ARG A 191 6.90 21.61 -8.71
C ARG A 191 6.52 21.18 -7.30
N LEU A 192 5.24 21.19 -6.93
CA LEU A 192 4.81 20.72 -5.61
C LEU A 192 5.24 19.28 -5.36
N ARG A 193 5.05 18.40 -6.36
CA ARG A 193 5.45 16.98 -6.31
C ARG A 193 6.92 16.77 -5.96
N VAL A 194 7.82 17.69 -6.33
CA VAL A 194 9.27 17.53 -6.13
C VAL A 194 9.88 18.44 -5.05
N SER A 195 9.18 19.49 -4.60
CA SER A 195 9.80 20.61 -3.86
C SER A 195 9.66 20.62 -2.34
N ARG A 196 8.63 19.99 -1.76
CA ARG A 196 8.38 20.07 -0.31
C ARG A 196 8.16 18.70 0.29
N THR A 197 9.03 18.30 1.22
CA THR A 197 8.88 17.05 1.97
C THR A 197 7.46 16.94 2.50
N ARG A 198 6.84 15.78 2.25
CA ARG A 198 5.50 15.47 2.74
C ARG A 198 5.60 15.34 4.25
N GLU A 199 5.47 16.43 5.00
CA GLU A 199 5.20 16.31 6.43
C GLU A 199 3.81 15.70 6.54
N PHE A 200 3.78 14.39 6.76
CA PHE A 200 2.57 13.65 7.00
C PHE A 200 2.26 13.79 8.48
N ASN A 201 1.26 14.60 8.79
CA ASN A 201 0.77 14.73 10.16
C ASN A 201 -0.19 13.57 10.43
N LEU A 202 0.32 12.51 11.06
CA LEU A 202 -0.44 11.31 11.41
C LEU A 202 -1.65 11.64 12.29
N GLU A 203 -1.49 12.50 13.28
CA GLU A 203 -2.55 12.88 14.22
C GLU A 203 -3.68 13.60 13.49
N LYS A 204 -3.33 14.61 12.68
CA LYS A 204 -4.33 15.35 11.88
C LYS A 204 -5.05 14.44 10.87
N ALA A 205 -4.34 13.53 10.22
CA ALA A 205 -4.95 12.58 9.29
C ALA A 205 -5.91 11.62 10.01
N LEU A 206 -5.51 11.11 11.19
CA LEU A 206 -6.34 10.25 12.01
C LEU A 206 -7.61 10.97 12.48
N ASP A 207 -7.47 12.19 13.00
CA ASP A 207 -8.61 13.02 13.43
C ASP A 207 -9.59 13.27 12.29
N SER A 208 -9.08 13.66 11.11
CA SER A 208 -9.89 13.89 9.91
C SER A 208 -10.68 12.63 9.49
N TYR A 209 -10.06 11.45 9.54
CA TYR A 209 -10.76 10.20 9.21
C TYR A 209 -11.73 9.74 10.28
N LEU A 210 -11.45 10.00 11.56
CA LEU A 210 -12.39 9.73 12.65
C LEU A 210 -13.64 10.61 12.52
N ASP A 211 -13.47 11.88 12.20
CA ASP A 211 -14.58 12.81 11.99
C ASP A 211 -15.39 12.44 10.73
N LEU A 212 -14.71 12.10 9.63
CA LEU A 212 -15.36 11.60 8.43
C LEU A 212 -16.16 10.32 8.73
N TYR A 213 -15.57 9.34 9.42
CA TYR A 213 -16.24 8.11 9.79
C TYR A 213 -17.51 8.39 10.61
N ARG A 214 -17.40 9.20 11.68
CA ARG A 214 -18.56 9.55 12.54
C ARG A 214 -19.68 10.18 11.73
N ARG A 215 -19.35 11.20 10.93
CA ARG A 215 -20.34 11.91 10.10
C ARG A 215 -21.06 10.98 9.13
N GLU A 216 -20.32 10.18 8.37
CA GLU A 216 -20.92 9.30 7.35
C GLU A 216 -21.70 8.15 7.99
N ASN A 217 -21.26 7.64 9.15
CA ASN A 217 -21.99 6.61 9.90
C ASN A 217 -23.35 7.12 10.41
N ASP A 218 -23.41 8.35 10.91
CA ASP A 218 -24.66 8.97 11.36
C ASP A 218 -25.63 9.18 10.18
N LEU A 219 -25.12 9.65 9.04
CA LEU A 219 -25.92 9.81 7.81
C LEU A 219 -26.43 8.48 7.26
N ALA A 220 -25.62 7.42 7.29
CA ALA A 220 -26.04 6.07 6.92
C ALA A 220 -27.19 5.58 7.81
N SER A 221 -27.09 5.80 9.13
CA SER A 221 -28.12 5.41 10.11
C SER A 221 -29.45 6.13 9.87
N MET A 222 -29.39 7.42 9.51
CA MET A 222 -30.57 8.20 9.12
C MET A 222 -31.19 7.65 7.83
N ALA A 223 -30.39 7.45 6.78
CA ALA A 223 -30.86 6.90 5.51
C ALA A 223 -31.48 5.50 5.66
N TYR A 224 -30.94 4.67 6.56
CA TYR A 224 -31.47 3.35 6.87
C TYR A 224 -32.86 3.46 7.50
N SER A 225 -33.03 4.39 8.45
CA SER A 225 -34.33 4.66 9.09
C SER A 225 -35.38 5.16 8.08
N ASP A 226 -34.94 5.95 7.09
CA ASP A 226 -35.79 6.49 6.02
C ASP A 226 -36.03 5.49 4.87
N LYS A 227 -35.49 4.27 4.96
CA LYS A 227 -35.53 3.24 3.92
C LYS A 227 -34.96 3.69 2.57
N ASN A 228 -33.95 4.57 2.60
CA ASN A 228 -33.26 5.08 1.42
C ASN A 228 -31.97 4.30 1.17
N TRP A 229 -32.10 3.14 0.53
CA TRP A 229 -31.04 2.15 0.35
C TRP A 229 -29.84 2.64 -0.46
N GLU A 230 -30.08 3.50 -1.45
CA GLU A 230 -29.01 4.13 -2.23
C GLU A 230 -28.15 5.04 -1.35
N GLN A 231 -28.78 5.85 -0.50
CA GLN A 231 -28.05 6.70 0.45
C GLN A 231 -27.35 5.89 1.54
N VAL A 232 -27.96 4.80 2.03
CA VAL A 232 -27.30 3.87 2.95
C VAL A 232 -26.00 3.35 2.34
N ALA A 233 -26.05 2.80 1.13
CA ALA A 233 -24.88 2.26 0.46
C ALA A 233 -23.79 3.32 0.24
N PHE A 234 -24.20 4.52 -0.20
CA PHE A 234 -23.28 5.64 -0.42
C PHE A 234 -22.53 6.06 0.85
N HIS A 235 -23.23 6.22 1.97
CA HIS A 235 -22.64 6.66 3.24
C HIS A 235 -21.84 5.55 3.92
N GLN A 236 -22.34 4.30 3.93
CA GLN A 236 -21.59 3.14 4.42
C GLN A 236 -20.27 2.96 3.66
N ASN A 237 -20.27 3.15 2.34
CA ASN A 237 -19.06 3.06 1.53
C ASN A 237 -17.98 4.08 1.94
N LYS A 238 -18.40 5.32 2.23
CA LYS A 238 -17.49 6.35 2.72
C LYS A 238 -16.99 6.06 4.13
N ALA A 239 -17.87 5.60 5.01
CA ALA A 239 -17.53 5.21 6.37
C ALA A 239 -16.53 4.02 6.38
N ALA A 240 -16.75 3.00 5.54
CA ALA A 240 -15.85 1.86 5.39
C ALA A 240 -14.48 2.29 4.86
N ALA A 241 -14.44 3.21 3.89
CA ALA A 241 -13.18 3.78 3.41
C ALA A 241 -12.44 4.55 4.51
N ALA A 242 -13.15 5.30 5.37
CA ALA A 242 -12.53 5.99 6.51
C ALA A 242 -11.95 4.99 7.53
N LEU A 243 -12.70 3.94 7.89
CA LEU A 243 -12.23 2.86 8.79
C LEU A 243 -11.00 2.14 8.24
N ALA A 244 -10.97 1.81 6.95
CA ALA A 244 -9.81 1.21 6.29
C ALA A 244 -8.57 2.11 6.40
N ARG A 245 -8.73 3.42 6.23
CA ARG A 245 -7.63 4.38 6.37
C ARG A 245 -7.13 4.49 7.81
N ILE A 246 -8.04 4.54 8.79
CA ILE A 246 -7.71 4.53 10.22
C ILE A 246 -6.89 3.28 10.54
N TRP A 247 -7.33 2.10 10.09
CA TRP A 247 -6.62 0.85 10.32
C TRP A 247 -5.23 0.83 9.66
N LEU A 248 -5.12 1.26 8.40
CA LEU A 248 -3.83 1.37 7.69
C LEU A 248 -2.86 2.30 8.43
N LEU A 249 -3.33 3.45 8.91
CA LEU A 249 -2.54 4.37 9.71
C LEU A 249 -2.09 3.75 11.04
N GLY A 250 -2.99 3.00 11.71
CA GLY A 250 -2.68 2.27 12.93
C GLY A 250 -1.54 1.27 12.75
N ILE A 251 -1.41 0.68 11.55
CA ILE A 251 -0.31 -0.21 11.19
C ILE A 251 0.85 0.48 10.46
N GLY A 252 0.92 1.81 10.53
CA GLY A 252 2.01 2.62 9.98
C GLY A 252 2.11 2.62 8.46
N VAL A 253 1.02 2.25 7.78
CA VAL A 253 0.89 2.31 6.33
C VAL A 253 0.12 3.57 5.97
N ARG A 254 0.70 4.38 5.08
CA ARG A 254 0.03 5.56 4.58
C ARG A 254 -1.11 5.15 3.63
N PRO A 255 -2.36 5.51 3.91
CA PRO A 255 -3.46 5.12 3.05
C PRO A 255 -3.37 5.81 1.69
N ARG A 256 -3.80 5.09 0.66
CA ARG A 256 -3.88 5.57 -0.71
C ARG A 256 -5.28 6.09 -1.02
N SER A 257 -5.52 6.35 -2.29
CA SER A 257 -6.85 6.65 -2.80
C SER A 257 -7.84 5.55 -2.42
N ARG A 258 -9.14 5.90 -2.30
CA ARG A 258 -10.23 4.97 -1.94
C ARG A 258 -10.19 3.64 -2.71
N PRO A 259 -9.86 3.61 -4.01
CA PRO A 259 -9.91 2.39 -4.80
C PRO A 259 -8.68 1.48 -4.56
N GLU A 260 -7.53 2.09 -4.29
CA GLU A 260 -6.29 1.38 -3.92
C GLU A 260 -6.35 0.79 -2.49
N LEU A 261 -7.35 1.16 -1.67
CA LEU A 261 -7.47 0.66 -0.30
C LEU A 261 -7.68 -0.86 -0.26
N ALA A 262 -8.45 -1.42 -1.20
CA ALA A 262 -8.69 -2.86 -1.25
C ALA A 262 -7.37 -3.64 -1.40
N ASP A 263 -6.47 -3.16 -2.25
CA ASP A 263 -5.17 -3.79 -2.46
C ASP A 263 -4.25 -3.61 -1.26
N GLN A 264 -4.18 -2.40 -0.69
CA GLN A 264 -3.40 -2.16 0.53
C GLN A 264 -3.87 -3.06 1.68
N LEU A 265 -5.17 -3.23 1.85
CA LEU A 265 -5.75 -4.18 2.80
C LEU A 265 -5.34 -5.60 2.42
N GLY A 266 -5.46 -5.99 1.14
CA GLY A 266 -5.15 -7.36 0.68
C GLY A 266 -3.71 -7.78 0.89
N MET A 267 -2.78 -6.84 0.83
CA MET A 267 -1.37 -7.09 1.11
C MET A 267 -1.12 -7.46 2.58
N LEU A 268 -2.04 -7.13 3.49
CA LEU A 268 -1.82 -7.17 4.95
C LEU A 268 -2.84 -8.05 5.68
N CYS A 269 -4.10 -8.03 5.25
CA CYS A 269 -5.21 -8.84 5.75
C CYS A 269 -6.21 -9.13 4.60
N SER A 270 -6.23 -10.37 4.12
CA SER A 270 -7.10 -10.79 2.99
C SER A 270 -8.59 -10.71 3.33
N ARG A 271 -8.97 -11.00 4.58
CA ARG A 271 -10.35 -10.88 5.04
C ARG A 271 -10.84 -9.44 4.99
N LEU A 272 -10.10 -8.50 5.58
CA LEU A 272 -10.46 -7.07 5.53
C LEU A 272 -10.58 -6.56 4.09
N ARG A 273 -9.73 -7.03 3.16
CA ARG A 273 -9.91 -6.75 1.73
C ARG A 273 -11.24 -7.26 1.22
N ASN A 274 -11.58 -8.52 1.48
CA ASN A 274 -12.78 -9.14 0.95
C ASN A 274 -14.05 -8.45 1.49
N GLU A 275 -14.08 -8.16 2.79
CA GLU A 275 -15.16 -7.40 3.45
C GLU A 275 -15.27 -5.99 2.86
N TYR A 276 -14.16 -5.27 2.74
CA TYR A 276 -14.15 -3.93 2.13
C TYR A 276 -14.63 -3.95 0.66
N VAL A 277 -14.14 -4.90 -0.13
CA VAL A 277 -14.54 -5.07 -1.53
C VAL A 277 -16.03 -5.36 -1.65
N HIS A 278 -16.56 -6.24 -0.80
CA HIS A 278 -17.97 -6.58 -0.79
C HIS A 278 -18.85 -5.36 -0.46
N LEU A 279 -18.47 -4.61 0.59
CA LEU A 279 -19.13 -3.34 0.93
C LEU A 279 -19.09 -2.37 -0.27
N THR A 280 -17.97 -2.23 -0.97
CA THR A 280 -17.86 -1.20 -2.03
C THR A 280 -18.53 -1.52 -3.37
N LYS A 281 -19.06 -2.72 -3.60
CA LYS A 281 -19.47 -3.17 -4.95
C LYS A 281 -20.96 -3.03 -5.29
N GLU A 282 -21.85 -3.16 -4.32
CA GLU A 282 -23.29 -3.33 -4.60
C GLU A 282 -24.16 -2.31 -3.86
N THR A 283 -25.24 -1.87 -4.53
CA THR A 283 -26.31 -1.09 -3.90
C THR A 283 -27.41 -2.09 -3.52
N PRO A 284 -27.95 -2.05 -2.29
CA PRO A 284 -29.02 -2.95 -1.91
C PRO A 284 -30.31 -2.61 -2.68
N ASP A 285 -30.91 -3.64 -3.29
CA ASP A 285 -32.13 -3.52 -4.10
C ASP A 285 -33.41 -3.68 -3.26
N ASP A 286 -33.30 -4.19 -2.03
CA ASP A 286 -34.39 -4.41 -1.09
C ASP A 286 -33.92 -4.32 0.39
N GLU A 287 -34.88 -4.45 1.31
CA GLU A 287 -34.66 -4.36 2.76
C GLU A 287 -33.82 -5.54 3.29
N ASP A 288 -33.99 -6.74 2.74
CA ASP A 288 -33.24 -7.94 3.17
C ASP A 288 -31.74 -7.80 2.81
N HIS A 289 -31.44 -7.34 1.59
CA HIS A 289 -30.08 -7.01 1.16
C HIS A 289 -29.49 -5.86 1.98
N ALA A 290 -30.28 -4.84 2.33
CA ALA A 290 -29.82 -3.74 3.18
C ALA A 290 -29.47 -4.22 4.60
N GLU A 291 -30.26 -5.14 5.18
CA GLU A 291 -29.99 -5.77 6.47
C GLU A 291 -28.73 -6.66 6.45
N GLU A 292 -28.53 -7.43 5.38
CA GLU A 292 -27.30 -8.21 5.18
C GLU A 292 -26.07 -7.30 5.12
N ARG A 293 -26.12 -6.28 4.28
CA ARG A 293 -25.05 -5.31 4.12
C ARG A 293 -24.74 -4.54 5.41
N GLU A 294 -25.76 -4.17 6.18
CA GLU A 294 -25.60 -3.53 7.48
C GLU A 294 -24.87 -4.46 8.45
N ARG A 295 -25.25 -5.75 8.51
CA ARG A 295 -24.52 -6.75 9.33
C ARG A 295 -23.06 -6.87 8.93
N GLU A 296 -22.76 -6.87 7.64
CA GLU A 296 -21.39 -6.92 7.12
C GLU A 296 -20.60 -5.65 7.41
N PHE A 297 -21.23 -4.48 7.34
CA PHE A 297 -20.61 -3.22 7.73
C PHE A 297 -20.21 -3.23 9.21
N TRP A 298 -21.11 -3.73 10.08
CA TRP A 298 -20.79 -3.90 11.51
C TRP A 298 -19.68 -4.92 11.73
N ALA A 299 -19.67 -6.02 10.98
CA ALA A 299 -18.58 -7.01 11.03
C ALA A 299 -17.24 -6.36 10.64
N PHE A 300 -17.18 -5.64 9.52
CA PHE A 300 -15.99 -4.92 9.07
C PHE A 300 -15.50 -3.87 10.09
N ARG A 301 -16.44 -3.12 10.68
CA ARG A 301 -16.13 -2.17 11.76
C ARG A 301 -15.56 -2.89 12.97
N SER A 302 -16.15 -3.99 13.38
CA SER A 302 -15.65 -4.80 14.49
C SER A 302 -14.24 -5.32 14.19
N SER A 303 -13.98 -5.87 13.00
CA SER A 303 -12.65 -6.32 12.58
C SER A 303 -11.63 -5.18 12.66
N THR A 304 -11.94 -4.00 12.11
CA THR A 304 -11.02 -2.85 12.16
C THR A 304 -10.79 -2.31 13.57
N SER A 305 -11.82 -2.28 14.43
CA SER A 305 -11.75 -1.71 15.79
C SER A 305 -11.12 -2.66 16.81
N HIS A 306 -11.45 -3.96 16.75
CA HIS A 306 -10.84 -4.98 17.59
C HIS A 306 -9.35 -5.11 17.28
N LEU A 307 -8.98 -4.93 16.01
CA LEU A 307 -7.59 -4.88 15.61
C LEU A 307 -6.93 -3.53 15.96
N SER A 308 -7.61 -2.38 15.96
CA SER A 308 -6.94 -1.08 16.18
C SER A 308 -6.85 -0.58 17.63
N ASP A 309 -7.88 -0.75 18.46
CA ASP A 309 -8.08 0.19 19.58
C ASP A 309 -7.91 -0.36 21.00
N SER A 310 -7.68 -1.67 21.22
CA SER A 310 -7.59 -2.16 22.62
C SER A 310 -6.91 -3.51 22.89
N THR A 311 -6.54 -4.30 21.87
CA THR A 311 -5.79 -5.54 22.14
C THR A 311 -4.29 -5.27 22.18
N ARG A 312 -3.72 -5.32 23.39
CA ARG A 312 -2.27 -5.44 23.61
C ARG A 312 -1.63 -6.44 22.65
N GLU A 313 -2.33 -7.53 22.34
CA GLU A 313 -1.89 -8.56 21.40
C GLU A 313 -1.67 -8.04 19.97
N PHE A 314 -2.55 -7.19 19.44
CA PHE A 314 -2.37 -6.61 18.12
C PHE A 314 -1.18 -5.65 18.08
N SER A 315 -1.05 -4.79 19.10
CA SER A 315 0.09 -3.88 19.22
C SER A 315 1.42 -4.64 19.32
N GLU A 316 1.46 -5.75 20.06
CA GLU A 316 2.62 -6.64 20.10
C GLU A 316 2.88 -7.29 18.72
N LEU A 317 1.83 -7.72 18.00
CA LEU A 317 1.94 -8.26 16.64
C LEU A 317 2.46 -7.26 15.61
N LEU A 318 2.24 -5.94 15.78
CA LEU A 318 2.81 -4.94 14.87
C LEU A 318 4.34 -4.96 14.85
N GLY A 319 4.99 -5.42 15.92
CA GLY A 319 6.42 -5.68 15.96
C GLY A 319 6.90 -6.64 14.87
N LEU A 320 6.03 -7.54 14.38
CA LEU A 320 6.32 -8.42 13.25
C LEU A 320 6.52 -7.65 11.95
N LEU A 321 5.69 -6.63 11.70
CA LEU A 321 5.72 -5.83 10.48
C LEU A 321 6.68 -4.65 10.58
N GLN A 322 6.67 -3.92 11.69
CA GLN A 322 7.37 -2.65 11.83
C GLN A 322 8.69 -2.76 12.62
N GLY A 323 8.77 -3.73 13.54
CA GLY A 323 9.89 -3.86 14.45
C GLY A 323 11.14 -4.46 13.80
N SER A 324 12.25 -4.40 14.52
CA SER A 324 13.48 -5.15 14.31
C SER A 324 13.24 -6.67 14.33
N GLU A 325 14.25 -7.46 13.93
CA GLU A 325 14.18 -8.93 14.01
C GLU A 325 13.85 -9.42 15.42
N ARG A 326 14.49 -8.80 16.42
CA ARG A 326 14.27 -9.13 17.83
C ARG A 326 12.84 -8.82 18.27
N GLU A 327 12.28 -7.70 17.85
CA GLU A 327 10.89 -7.34 18.14
C GLU A 327 9.91 -8.28 17.45
N ALA A 328 10.19 -8.69 16.20
CA ALA A 328 9.38 -9.68 15.51
C ALA A 328 9.41 -11.06 16.20
N ILE A 329 10.57 -11.50 16.70
CA ILE A 329 10.69 -12.75 17.48
C ILE A 329 9.88 -12.64 18.77
N GLN A 330 9.96 -11.52 19.48
CA GLN A 330 9.18 -11.29 20.69
C GLN A 330 7.67 -11.24 20.40
N ALA A 331 7.27 -10.63 19.27
CA ALA A 331 5.88 -10.58 18.82
C ALA A 331 5.32 -12.00 18.58
N ILE A 332 6.01 -12.81 17.77
CA ILE A 332 5.62 -14.20 17.48
C ILE A 332 5.56 -15.02 18.79
N ARG A 333 6.56 -14.87 19.65
CA ARG A 333 6.60 -15.59 20.94
C ARG A 333 5.42 -15.22 21.82
N SER A 334 5.16 -13.94 22.02
CA SER A 334 4.10 -13.44 22.91
C SER A 334 2.74 -13.86 22.39
N PHE A 335 2.52 -13.73 21.09
CA PHE A 335 1.31 -14.19 20.41
C PHE A 335 1.07 -15.70 20.61
N MET A 336 2.07 -16.53 20.29
CA MET A 336 1.91 -17.99 20.38
C MET A 336 1.71 -18.47 21.82
N LEU A 337 2.34 -17.81 22.80
CA LEU A 337 2.10 -18.07 24.22
C LEU A 337 0.66 -17.71 24.63
N SER A 338 0.13 -16.58 24.15
CA SER A 338 -1.24 -16.15 24.48
C SER A 338 -2.30 -17.10 23.92
N ARG A 339 -1.99 -17.80 22.82
CA ARG A 339 -2.81 -18.87 22.25
C ARG A 339 -2.69 -20.21 23.00
N GLY A 340 -1.94 -20.29 24.10
CA GLY A 340 -1.81 -21.51 24.92
C GLY A 340 -0.78 -22.52 24.39
N LEU A 341 0.12 -22.10 23.51
CA LEU A 341 1.22 -22.94 23.04
C LEU A 341 2.46 -22.78 23.94
N THR A 342 3.29 -23.81 24.00
CA THR A 342 4.58 -23.70 24.69
C THR A 342 5.63 -23.18 23.72
N VAL A 343 6.33 -22.10 24.06
CA VAL A 343 7.38 -21.50 23.21
C VAL A 343 8.71 -21.47 23.95
N THR A 344 9.73 -22.11 23.40
CA THR A 344 11.11 -22.10 23.92
C THR A 344 12.07 -21.47 22.92
N LEU A 345 13.02 -20.67 23.39
CA LEU A 345 14.12 -20.15 22.57
C LEU A 345 15.22 -21.22 22.47
N GLU A 346 15.59 -21.64 21.26
CA GLU A 346 16.76 -22.50 21.05
C GLU A 346 18.04 -21.64 20.89
N HIS A 347 19.22 -22.22 21.18
CA HIS A 347 20.50 -21.54 21.35
C HIS A 347 20.78 -20.37 20.37
N GLY A 348 20.94 -19.15 20.91
CA GLY A 348 21.36 -17.96 20.16
C GLY A 348 20.21 -17.18 19.52
N ASP A 349 19.37 -16.57 20.35
CA ASP A 349 18.42 -15.46 20.12
C ASP A 349 17.44 -15.45 18.92
N SER A 350 17.57 -16.28 17.88
CA SER A 350 16.76 -16.17 16.64
C SER A 350 15.74 -17.28 16.38
N ASP A 351 15.88 -18.43 17.05
CA ASP A 351 15.09 -19.64 16.76
C ASP A 351 14.06 -19.87 17.88
N LEU A 352 12.78 -19.94 17.50
CA LEU A 352 11.67 -20.29 18.38
C LEU A 352 11.28 -21.75 18.14
N LYS A 353 11.01 -22.49 19.21
CA LYS A 353 10.37 -23.79 19.11
C LYS A 353 9.01 -23.73 19.77
N ILE A 354 7.99 -23.98 18.96
CA ILE A 354 6.59 -24.01 19.39
C ILE A 354 6.17 -25.45 19.54
N ARG A 355 5.54 -25.75 20.67
CA ARG A 355 5.00 -27.07 20.97
C ARG A 355 3.55 -26.95 21.38
N ASN A 356 2.73 -27.79 20.78
CA ASN A 356 1.39 -28.04 21.27
C ASN A 356 1.49 -28.93 22.53
N PRO A 357 1.02 -28.47 23.70
CA PRO A 357 1.12 -29.22 24.95
C PRO A 357 0.31 -30.53 24.91
N GLU A 358 -0.77 -30.59 24.13
CA GLU A 358 -1.70 -31.72 24.04
C GLU A 358 -1.22 -32.79 23.04
N SER A 359 -0.78 -32.37 21.84
CA SER A 359 -0.44 -33.31 20.76
C SER A 359 1.02 -33.75 20.70
N ARG A 360 1.89 -33.24 21.61
CA ARG A 360 3.36 -33.41 21.61
C ARG A 360 4.08 -32.98 20.31
N ARG A 361 3.35 -32.50 19.29
CA ARG A 361 3.90 -31.98 18.03
C ARG A 361 4.67 -30.69 18.29
N SER A 362 5.76 -30.50 17.56
CA SER A 362 6.57 -29.30 17.63
C SER A 362 6.94 -28.79 16.25
N LEU A 363 7.08 -27.47 16.15
CA LEU A 363 7.51 -26.75 14.96
C LEU A 363 8.61 -25.78 15.38
N ASN A 364 9.70 -25.78 14.62
CA ASN A 364 10.72 -24.75 14.77
C ASN A 364 10.35 -23.56 13.88
N ILE A 365 10.47 -22.34 14.40
CA ILE A 365 10.32 -21.09 13.66
C ILE A 365 11.65 -20.36 13.69
N GLU A 366 12.10 -19.91 12.54
CA GLU A 366 13.24 -19.00 12.42
C GLU A 366 12.76 -17.70 11.79
N VAL A 367 13.13 -16.56 12.39
CA VAL A 367 12.74 -15.24 11.90
C VAL A 367 13.92 -14.60 11.17
N LYS A 368 13.70 -14.08 9.96
CA LYS A 368 14.74 -13.38 9.19
C LYS A 368 14.30 -12.01 8.71
N SER A 369 15.19 -11.05 8.89
CA SER A 369 14.92 -9.61 8.72
C SER A 369 15.97 -8.88 7.89
N SER A 370 16.67 -9.53 6.97
CA SER A 370 17.66 -8.81 6.15
C SER A 370 18.16 -9.63 4.98
N THR A 371 17.36 -10.55 4.46
CA THR A 371 17.74 -11.23 3.22
C THR A 371 17.58 -10.24 2.08
N SER A 372 18.66 -9.50 1.82
CA SER A 372 18.93 -8.74 0.59
C SER A 372 18.69 -9.58 -0.67
N ASN A 373 18.60 -10.91 -0.52
CA ASN A 373 17.91 -11.83 -1.40
C ASN A 373 17.33 -12.98 -0.54
N ILE A 374 16.03 -13.27 -0.59
CA ILE A 374 15.57 -14.68 -0.45
C ILE A 374 15.88 -15.36 -1.78
N GLY A 375 17.17 -15.34 -2.10
CA GLY A 375 17.72 -15.94 -3.28
C GLY A 375 17.89 -17.42 -3.01
N ILE A 376 17.89 -18.18 -4.10
CA ILE A 376 18.18 -19.61 -4.14
C ILE A 376 19.33 -19.98 -3.17
N LYS A 377 20.43 -19.21 -3.16
CA LYS A 377 21.60 -19.46 -2.30
C LYS A 377 21.34 -19.29 -0.80
N ALA A 378 20.54 -18.30 -0.39
CA ALA A 378 20.22 -18.07 1.01
C ALA A 378 19.31 -19.18 1.55
N ILE A 379 18.30 -19.57 0.77
CA ILE A 379 17.43 -20.70 1.10
C ILE A 379 18.19 -22.02 1.10
N GLN A 380 19.10 -22.23 0.14
CA GLN A 380 19.96 -23.43 0.12
C GLN A 380 20.84 -23.50 1.37
N ALA A 381 21.48 -22.40 1.77
CA ALA A 381 22.33 -22.36 2.97
C ALA A 381 21.53 -22.62 4.27
N GLU A 382 20.25 -22.25 4.31
CA GLU A 382 19.37 -22.56 5.45
C GLU A 382 18.90 -24.02 5.39
N ALA A 383 18.54 -24.52 4.21
CA ALA A 383 18.20 -25.93 3.99
C ALA A 383 19.33 -26.87 4.38
N ASP A 384 20.58 -26.54 4.03
CA ASP A 384 21.76 -27.33 4.37
C ASP A 384 22.01 -27.32 5.89
N ARG A 385 21.81 -26.17 6.56
CA ARG A 385 21.86 -26.08 8.03
C ARG A 385 20.75 -26.88 8.70
N HIS A 386 19.56 -26.86 8.12
CA HIS A 386 18.38 -27.53 8.63
C HIS A 386 18.39 -29.05 8.41
N ALA A 387 19.05 -29.57 7.37
CA ALA A 387 19.14 -31.01 7.10
C ALA A 387 19.69 -31.83 8.29
N ALA A 388 20.40 -31.20 9.22
CA ALA A 388 20.86 -31.80 10.47
C ALA A 388 19.80 -31.88 11.59
N LYS A 389 18.76 -31.03 11.56
CA LYS A 389 17.70 -30.91 12.56
C LYS A 389 16.43 -31.62 12.05
N ARG A 390 16.11 -32.82 12.53
CA ARG A 390 14.98 -33.68 12.05
C ARG A 390 13.54 -33.13 12.23
N ASN A 391 13.34 -31.85 12.54
CA ASN A 391 12.02 -31.27 12.83
C ASN A 391 11.48 -30.51 11.61
N LYS A 392 10.17 -30.20 11.55
CA LYS A 392 9.67 -29.22 10.56
C LYS A 392 10.15 -27.82 10.95
N LEU A 393 10.49 -26.99 9.95
CA LEU A 393 10.94 -25.60 10.13
C LEU A 393 10.03 -24.66 9.34
N ALA A 394 9.56 -23.59 9.98
CA ALA A 394 8.91 -22.45 9.34
C ALA A 394 9.86 -21.25 9.37
N LEU A 395 10.27 -20.79 8.20
CA LEU A 395 11.08 -19.59 8.03
C LEU A 395 10.15 -18.39 7.83
N VAL A 396 9.95 -17.61 8.89
CA VAL A 396 9.16 -16.37 8.84
C VAL A 396 10.07 -15.23 8.39
N TYR A 397 9.77 -14.63 7.24
CA TYR A 397 10.64 -13.61 6.65
C TYR A 397 9.93 -12.28 6.44
N ASN A 398 10.66 -11.20 6.72
CA ASN A 398 10.22 -9.84 6.46
C ASN A 398 11.30 -9.12 5.62
N PRO A 399 11.14 -9.06 4.29
CA PRO A 399 12.14 -8.49 3.42
C PRO A 399 12.11 -6.96 3.53
N HIS A 400 13.29 -6.34 3.60
CA HIS A 400 13.44 -4.89 3.54
C HIS A 400 12.58 -4.14 4.57
N ARG A 401 12.73 -4.49 5.86
CA ARG A 401 11.99 -3.88 6.99
C ARG A 401 12.05 -2.35 7.05
N ASN A 402 13.07 -1.74 6.44
CA ASN A 402 13.21 -0.31 6.29
C ASN A 402 12.21 0.32 5.30
N LEU A 403 11.44 -0.48 4.56
CA LEU A 403 10.36 -0.03 3.69
C LEU A 403 9.00 -0.13 4.42
N PRO A 404 8.01 0.70 4.04
CA PRO A 404 6.61 0.50 4.44
C PRO A 404 6.11 -0.90 4.11
N ALA A 405 5.24 -1.47 4.95
CA ALA A 405 4.82 -2.86 4.82
C ALA A 405 4.13 -3.18 3.48
N ASP A 406 3.38 -2.21 2.93
CA ASP A 406 2.67 -2.28 1.65
C ASP A 406 3.56 -2.04 0.42
N GLN A 407 4.86 -1.75 0.60
CA GLN A 407 5.84 -1.57 -0.48
C GLN A 407 6.84 -2.72 -0.56
N ARG A 408 6.80 -3.65 0.40
CA ARG A 408 7.70 -4.80 0.46
C ARG A 408 7.27 -5.86 -0.54
N LYS A 409 8.24 -6.35 -1.31
CA LYS A 409 8.05 -7.49 -2.21
C LYS A 409 8.33 -8.79 -1.46
N TYR A 410 7.28 -9.54 -1.16
CA TYR A 410 7.37 -10.84 -0.49
C TYR A 410 7.57 -12.02 -1.47
N GLU A 411 7.85 -11.74 -2.74
CA GLU A 411 8.02 -12.75 -3.79
C GLU A 411 9.21 -13.68 -3.53
N VAL A 412 8.99 -14.97 -3.77
CA VAL A 412 10.03 -16.00 -3.69
C VAL A 412 10.09 -16.76 -5.01
N SER A 413 11.29 -16.93 -5.56
CA SER A 413 11.47 -17.67 -6.81
C SER A 413 10.97 -19.12 -6.68
N ARG A 414 10.33 -19.66 -7.73
CA ARG A 414 9.85 -21.06 -7.77
C ARG A 414 10.93 -22.06 -7.35
N HIS A 415 12.18 -21.83 -7.77
CA HIS A 415 13.28 -22.71 -7.42
C HIS A 415 13.63 -22.68 -5.93
N ALA A 416 13.58 -21.52 -5.28
CA ALA A 416 13.76 -21.42 -3.84
C ALA A 416 12.63 -22.12 -3.07
N ILE A 417 11.39 -22.04 -3.58
CA ILE A 417 10.23 -22.79 -3.05
C ILE A 417 10.49 -24.30 -3.14
N GLU A 418 10.98 -24.79 -4.28
CA GLU A 418 11.31 -26.20 -4.46
C GLU A 418 12.41 -26.69 -3.52
N ILE A 419 13.46 -25.87 -3.31
CA ILE A 419 14.55 -26.19 -2.36
C ILE A 419 14.00 -26.30 -0.93
N ALA A 420 13.22 -25.30 -0.49
CA ALA A 420 12.60 -25.32 0.83
C ALA A 420 11.70 -26.55 1.01
N LYS A 421 10.86 -26.87 0.01
CA LYS A 421 9.98 -28.04 0.02
C LYS A 421 10.77 -29.35 0.13
N LYS A 422 11.86 -29.51 -0.63
CA LYS A 422 12.74 -30.69 -0.53
C LYS A 422 13.41 -30.81 0.84
N ALA A 423 13.69 -29.68 1.49
CA ALA A 423 14.28 -29.62 2.82
C ALA A 423 13.26 -29.76 3.97
N GLY A 424 11.97 -29.93 3.67
CA GLY A 424 10.90 -29.97 4.68
C GLY A 424 10.69 -28.64 5.40
N MET A 425 11.06 -27.53 4.75
CA MET A 425 10.93 -26.17 5.26
C MET A 425 9.70 -25.49 4.65
N CYS A 426 9.00 -24.71 5.46
CA CYS A 426 7.99 -23.76 5.01
C CYS A 426 8.58 -22.35 4.96
N LEU A 427 8.21 -21.59 3.94
CA LEU A 427 8.52 -20.16 3.82
C LEU A 427 7.25 -19.36 4.10
N VAL A 428 7.24 -18.54 5.15
CA VAL A 428 6.07 -17.76 5.56
C VAL A 428 6.40 -16.26 5.50
N PRO A 429 5.83 -15.51 4.55
CA PRO A 429 5.91 -14.06 4.55
C PRO A 429 5.38 -13.46 5.86
N SER A 430 6.01 -12.41 6.40
CA SER A 430 5.55 -11.80 7.65
C SER A 430 4.17 -11.15 7.54
N ASN A 431 3.79 -10.64 6.38
CA ASN A 431 2.44 -10.13 6.13
C ASN A 431 1.40 -11.26 6.10
N VAL A 432 1.74 -12.43 5.55
CA VAL A 432 0.89 -13.62 5.56
C VAL A 432 0.73 -14.17 6.98
N PHE A 433 1.82 -14.24 7.75
CA PHE A 433 1.73 -14.58 9.17
C PHE A 433 0.87 -13.57 9.93
N PHE A 434 1.06 -12.26 9.68
CA PHE A 434 0.29 -11.21 10.34
C PHE A 434 -1.21 -11.33 10.03
N SER A 435 -1.58 -11.53 8.76
CA SER A 435 -2.97 -11.78 8.34
C SER A 435 -3.56 -12.96 9.10
N TRP A 436 -2.88 -14.11 9.08
CA TRP A 436 -3.32 -15.31 9.80
C TRP A 436 -3.45 -15.07 11.31
N ALA A 437 -2.54 -14.32 11.92
CA ALA A 437 -2.59 -14.01 13.33
C ALA A 437 -3.79 -13.12 13.68
N CYS A 438 -4.17 -12.19 12.79
CA CYS A 438 -5.40 -11.39 12.93
C CYS A 438 -6.65 -12.29 12.87
N ASP A 439 -6.70 -13.23 11.94
CA ASP A 439 -7.80 -14.19 11.82
C ASP A 439 -7.90 -15.05 13.10
N ALA A 440 -6.76 -15.53 13.61
CA ALA A 440 -6.70 -16.33 14.84
C ALA A 440 -7.06 -15.54 16.13
N ILE A 441 -6.92 -14.21 16.13
CA ILE A 441 -7.40 -13.36 17.23
C ILE A 441 -8.92 -13.33 17.22
N GLU A 442 -9.51 -13.05 16.07
CA GLU A 442 -10.95 -12.89 15.94
C GLU A 442 -11.71 -14.21 16.11
N GLU A 443 -11.15 -15.32 15.63
CA GLU A 443 -11.71 -16.66 15.81
C GLU A 443 -11.42 -17.25 17.21
N ASP A 444 -10.68 -16.54 18.07
CA ASP A 444 -10.19 -16.99 19.38
C ASP A 444 -9.53 -18.38 19.35
N LEU A 445 -8.77 -18.67 18.28
CA LEU A 445 -8.13 -19.97 18.11
C LEU A 445 -7.11 -20.21 19.23
N LYS A 446 -7.23 -21.32 19.95
CA LYS A 446 -6.35 -21.69 21.08
C LYS A 446 -5.86 -23.13 21.00
N GLY A 447 -4.77 -23.41 21.72
CA GLY A 447 -4.22 -24.75 21.92
C GLY A 447 -4.03 -25.50 20.61
N THR A 448 -4.64 -26.68 20.50
CA THR A 448 -4.51 -27.52 19.30
C THR A 448 -5.04 -26.86 18.03
N ALA A 449 -6.15 -26.13 18.09
CA ALA A 449 -6.72 -25.47 16.91
C ALA A 449 -5.79 -24.37 16.35
N ALA A 450 -5.20 -23.55 17.23
CA ALA A 450 -4.21 -22.54 16.82
C ALA A 450 -2.96 -23.18 16.19
N PHE A 451 -2.46 -24.27 16.79
CA PHE A 451 -1.30 -24.98 16.27
C PHE A 451 -1.58 -25.62 14.91
N ASP A 452 -2.73 -26.27 14.74
CA ASP A 452 -3.09 -26.96 13.50
C ASP A 452 -3.38 -25.96 12.37
N SER A 453 -4.05 -24.84 12.67
CA SER A 453 -4.24 -23.74 11.73
C SER A 453 -2.91 -23.15 11.25
N PHE A 454 -1.94 -22.94 12.16
CA PHE A 454 -0.60 -22.48 11.76
C PHE A 454 0.16 -23.51 10.92
N MET A 455 0.01 -24.79 11.24
CA MET A 455 0.60 -25.87 10.45
C MET A 455 -0.01 -25.94 9.05
N GLU A 456 -1.32 -25.72 8.92
CA GLU A 456 -2.01 -25.66 7.63
C GLU A 456 -1.51 -24.46 6.80
N LEU A 457 -1.34 -23.29 7.43
CA LEU A 457 -0.68 -22.14 6.80
C LEU A 457 0.71 -22.51 6.27
N CYS A 458 1.47 -23.27 7.06
CA CYS A 458 2.80 -23.73 6.67
C CYS A 458 2.78 -24.72 5.50
N GLU A 459 1.71 -25.49 5.34
CA GLU A 459 1.56 -26.46 4.25
C GLU A 459 1.04 -25.83 2.96
N LYS A 460 0.25 -24.75 3.09
CA LYS A 460 -0.26 -23.95 1.95
C LYS A 460 0.74 -22.90 1.45
N SER A 461 1.66 -22.45 2.31
CA SER A 461 2.69 -21.47 1.94
C SER A 461 3.91 -22.13 1.28
N PRO A 462 4.51 -21.51 0.26
CA PRO A 462 4.32 -20.13 -0.18
C PRO A 462 3.26 -20.01 -1.27
N PRO A 463 2.46 -18.93 -1.30
CA PRO A 463 1.72 -18.59 -2.50
C PRO A 463 2.74 -18.46 -3.63
N VAL A 464 2.64 -19.32 -4.65
CA VAL A 464 3.17 -19.00 -5.97
C VAL A 464 2.63 -17.62 -6.25
N ALA A 465 3.51 -16.65 -6.56
CA ALA A 465 3.09 -15.32 -6.98
C ALA A 465 1.92 -15.48 -7.96
N GLN A 466 0.70 -15.22 -7.49
CA GLN A 466 -0.35 -14.80 -8.38
C GLN A 466 0.15 -13.43 -8.80
N ALA A 467 0.92 -13.41 -9.88
CA ALA A 467 0.95 -12.23 -10.71
C ALA A 467 -0.52 -11.87 -10.90
N ALA A 468 -0.93 -10.73 -10.34
CA ALA A 468 -2.13 -10.07 -10.81
C ALA A 468 -1.98 -10.02 -12.33
N SER A 469 -2.85 -10.79 -12.98
CA SER A 469 -3.04 -10.82 -14.43
C SER A 469 -3.41 -9.44 -14.93
#